data_AF-A0A969V6Q1-F1
#
_entry.id   AF-A0A969V6Q1-F1
#
_cell.length_a   1.000
_cell.length_b   1.000
_cell.length_c   1.000
_cell.angle_alpha   90.00
_cell.angle_beta   90.00
_cell.angle_gamma   90.00
#
_symmetry.space_group_name_H-M   'P 1'
#
loop_
_entity.id
_entity.type
_entity.pdbx_description
1 polymer ?
#
loop_
_entity_poly.entity_id
_entity_poly.type
_entity_poly.pdbx_seq_one_letter_code
_entity_poly.pdbx_strand_id
1 'polypeptide(L)' 'MSIHIAASVKDTVTGQNIGVVKVRMPVKSLEETIKNYASEGHEYHLLDQSGKFSSYTG' A
#
# COMPACT_ATOMS: atom_id res chain seq x y z
N MET A 1 -1.27 -3.84 10.28
CA MET A 1 -1.43 -4.28 8.87
C MET A 1 -0.43 -3.54 8.00
N SER A 2 0.09 -4.17 6.94
CA SER A 2 1.07 -3.53 6.04
C SER A 2 0.83 -3.93 4.59
N ILE A 3 0.95 -2.97 3.68
CA ILE A 3 0.97 -3.21 2.25
C ILE A 3 2.38 -3.68 1.87
N HIS A 4 2.47 -4.82 1.19
CA HIS A 4 3.73 -5.35 0.68
C HIS A 4 3.86 -4.99 -0.79
N ILE A 5 4.90 -4.23 -1.14
CA ILE A 5 5.19 -3.86 -2.54
C ILE A 5 6.41 -4.66 -2.95
N ALA A 6 6.32 -5.34 -4.09
CA ALA A 6 7.39 -6.17 -4.63
C ALA A 6 7.64 -5.82 -6.09
N ALA A 7 8.90 -5.66 -6.46
CA ALA A 7 9.32 -5.43 -7.84
C ALA A 7 10.49 -6.36 -8.19
N SER A 8 10.45 -6.95 -9.38
CA SER A 8 11.54 -7.78 -9.90
C SER A 8 12.68 -6.89 -10.38
N VAL A 9 13.90 -7.25 -9.99
CA VAL A 9 15.13 -6.72 -10.55
C VAL A 9 15.53 -7.63 -11.69
N LYS A 10 15.66 -7.07 -12.89
CA LYS A 10 16.06 -7.80 -14.08
C LYS A 10 17.45 -7.35 -14.52
N ASP A 11 18.27 -8.32 -14.91
CA ASP A 11 19.49 -8.04 -15.65
C ASP A 11 19.13 -7.36 -16.98
N THR A 12 19.81 -6.28 -17.33
CA THR A 12 19.44 -5.44 -18.46
C THR A 12 19.85 -6.02 -19.82
N VAL A 13 20.77 -6.98 -19.83
CA VAL A 13 21.29 -7.60 -21.07
C VAL A 13 20.47 -8.84 -21.44
N THR A 14 20.18 -9.68 -20.44
CA THR A 14 19.52 -10.97 -20.60
C THR A 14 18.02 -10.91 -20.29
N GLY A 15 17.56 -9.88 -19.59
CA GLY A 15 16.18 -9.78 -19.09
C GLY A 15 15.88 -10.77 -17.95
N GLN A 16 16.88 -11.53 -17.49
CA GLN A 16 16.69 -12.53 -16.45
C GLN A 16 16.36 -11.87 -15.12
N ASN A 17 15.39 -12.42 -14.39
CA ASN A 17 15.11 -11.99 -13.03
C ASN A 17 16.25 -12.42 -12.11
N ILE A 18 16.96 -11.46 -11.55
CA ILE A 18 18.11 -11.67 -10.66
C ILE A 18 17.77 -11.38 -9.19
N GLY A 19 16.54 -10.97 -8.90
CA GLY A 19 16.10 -10.71 -7.53
C GLY A 19 14.76 -9.98 -7.43
N VAL A 20 14.30 -9.79 -6.20
CA VAL A 20 13.07 -9.05 -5.91
C VAL A 20 13.34 -8.06 -4.79
N VAL A 21 13.08 -6.78 -5.04
CA VAL A 21 13.02 -5.77 -3.98
C VAL A 21 11.63 -5.84 -3.36
N LYS A 22 11.59 -5.98 -2.03
CA LYS A 22 10.34 -5.96 -1.26
C LYS A 22 10.41 -4.87 -0.21
N VAL A 23 9.36 -4.06 -0.14
CA VAL A 23 9.17 -3.06 0.91
C VAL A 23 7.85 -3.28 1.64
N ARG A 24 7.83 -2.93 2.92
CA ARG A 24 6.64 -2.99 3.78
C ARG A 24 6.22 -1.58 4.15
N MET A 25 5.05 -1.16 3.66
CA MET A 25 4.44 0.11 4.01
C MET A 25 3.40 -0.11 5.12
N PRO A 26 3.53 0.53 6.30
CA PRO A 26 2.48 0.49 7.31
C PRO A 26 1.20 1.16 6.79
N VAL A 27 0.05 0.52 6.97
CA VAL A 27 -1.25 1.10 6.54
C VAL A 27 -1.52 2.43 7.24
N LYS A 28 -1.08 2.58 8.49
CA LYS A 28 -1.22 3.81 9.28
C LYS A 28 -0.62 5.05 8.61
N SER A 29 0.53 4.91 7.93
CA SER A 29 1.16 6.05 7.22
C SER A 29 0.31 6.53 6.04
N LEU A 30 -0.46 5.62 5.42
CA LEU A 30 -1.39 5.96 4.36
C LEU A 30 -2.66 6.60 4.92
N GLU A 31 -3.13 6.17 6.10
CA GLU A 31 -4.27 6.79 6.80
C GLU A 31 -4.02 8.28 7.11
N GLU A 32 -2.84 8.61 7.64
CA GLU A 32 -2.46 10.01 7.93
C GLU A 32 -2.45 10.87 6.66
N THR A 33 -1.98 10.30 5.55
CA THR A 33 -1.98 10.98 4.25
C THR A 33 -3.40 11.22 3.76
N ILE A 34 -4.28 10.20 3.82
CA ILE A 34 -5.67 10.28 3.35
C ILE A 34 -6.50 11.27 4.18
N LYS A 35 -6.30 11.30 5.51
CA LYS A 35 -7.00 12.24 6.41
C LYS A 35 -6.78 13.70 6.00
N ASN A 36 -5.59 14.04 5.50
CA ASN A 36 -5.30 15.41 5.05
C ASN A 36 -6.08 15.81 3.78
N TYR A 37 -6.67 14.85 3.05
CA TYR A 37 -7.54 15.10 1.90
C TYR A 37 -9.04 15.05 2.26
N ALA A 38 -9.39 14.64 3.48
CA ALA A 38 -10.77 14.60 3.92
C ALA A 38 -11.23 16.00 4.36
N SER A 39 -12.15 16.61 3.60
CA SER A 39 -12.91 17.75 4.10
C SER A 39 -13.90 17.31 5.17
N GLU A 40 -14.30 18.22 6.07
CA GLU A 40 -15.24 17.94 7.15
C GLU A 40 -16.49 17.20 6.62
N GLY A 41 -16.77 16.02 7.19
CA GLY A 41 -17.94 15.21 6.86
C GLY A 41 -17.74 14.06 5.86
N HIS A 42 -16.52 13.83 5.37
CA HIS A 42 -16.23 12.69 4.48
C HIS A 42 -15.27 11.69 5.12
N GLU A 43 -15.70 10.43 5.22
CA GLU A 43 -14.85 9.29 5.59
C GLU A 43 -14.33 8.59 4.34
N TYR A 44 -13.04 8.29 4.32
CA TYR A 44 -12.38 7.57 3.24
C TYR A 44 -11.82 6.26 3.75
N HIS A 45 -12.02 5.20 2.98
CA HIS A 45 -11.66 3.85 3.37
C HIS A 45 -10.88 3.13 2.28
N LEU A 46 -9.93 2.30 2.70
CA LEU A 46 -9.19 1.41 1.82
C LEU A 46 -9.75 -0.01 1.95
N LEU A 47 -10.13 -0.57 0.81
CA LEU A 47 -10.65 -1.92 0.68
C LEU A 47 -9.69 -2.75 -0.18
N ASP A 48 -9.44 -3.99 0.21
CA ASP A 48 -8.80 -4.96 -0.68
C ASP A 48 -9.85 -5.63 -1.60
N GLN A 49 -9.37 -6.47 -2.52
CA GLN A 49 -10.22 -7.15 -3.51
C GLN A 49 -11.27 -8.09 -2.88
N SER A 50 -11.09 -8.52 -1.63
CA SER A 50 -12.07 -9.33 -0.91
C SER A 50 -13.16 -8.48 -0.25
N GLY A 51 -13.12 -7.15 -0.43
CA GLY A 51 -13.95 -6.21 0.29
C GLY A 51 -13.56 -6.08 1.76
N LYS A 52 -12.36 -6.58 2.14
CA LYS A 52 -11.91 -6.50 3.52
C LYS A 52 -11.64 -5.05 3.88
N PHE A 53 -12.38 -4.63 4.89
CA PHE A 53 -12.32 -3.29 5.43
C PHE A 53 -11.10 -3.11 6.32
N SER A 54 -10.36 -2.05 6.03
CA SER A 54 -9.31 -1.52 6.91
C SER A 54 -9.87 -0.28 7.60
N SER A 55 -10.81 -0.42 8.53
CA SER A 55 -11.15 0.71 9.43
C SER A 55 -10.14 0.82 10.53
N TYR A 56 -9.88 2.07 10.88
CA TYR A 56 -9.40 2.45 12.19
C TYR A 56 -10.57 3.11 12.94
N THR A 57 -11.11 2.46 13.97
CA THR A 57 -11.90 3.12 15.01
C THR A 57 -10.92 3.68 16.04
N GLY A 58 -10.98 4.99 16.27
CA GLY A 58 -10.27 5.65 17.37
C GLY A 58 -10.79 5.21 18.73
#